data_AF-A0A1V3PAT8-F1
#
_entry.id   AF-A0A1V3PAT8-F1
#
_cell.length_a   1.000
_cell.length_b   1.000
_cell.length_c   1.000
_cell.angle_alpha   90.00
_cell.angle_beta   90.00
_cell.angle_gamma   90.00
#
_symmetry.space_group_name_H-M   'P 1'
#
loop_
_entity.id
_entity.type
_entity.pdbx_description
1 polymer ?
#
loop_
_entity_poly.entity_id
_entity_poly.type
_entity_poly.pdbx_seq_one_letter_code
_entity_poly.pdbx_strand_id
1 'polypeptide(L)'
;MDASLLRCLLLVTAALASVLLARRPVRKTFGAGPAFVLWLLPMLAIALPWLPALPSQWSALPAIHVLPDSLAAGTAGAVAATHAPWSRWLWLAGAVAMLSRLVVHYLRLRRQSRPWPAGLATSLRQELHDVDPRRLRLHPSGPAVLWAPRSLVLLPADFFERFDAAERRLVLRHELTHLRRGDALWSLVAELALALLWFHPLAWLARSRFRLDQELACDERVLRDTPRDAAGYAHTLLHSVGLSPLPVLIPWLAEPQLKERLTMIQRHRPGALRRRAGVAALAVLMAGGVFVAQAATNTQKASQDLTYNSKIMPRYPAAAIKAREQGTVLLSVLVHADGTVGTITYDPKHSTTTSADLIAAATDATRQWHFNPPLQDGKPIDGYARVPVEFSLTPLSGKNSTGEVEKPSSK
;
A
#
# COMPACT_ATOMS: atom_id res chain seq x y z
N MET A 1 1.17 -16.75 -8.98
CA MET A 1 1.55 -15.54 -8.25
C MET A 1 1.22 -15.82 -6.80
N ASP A 2 2.18 -15.74 -5.89
CA ASP A 2 1.93 -15.99 -4.47
C ASP A 2 0.79 -15.08 -4.00
N ALA A 3 -0.20 -15.59 -3.25
CA ALA A 3 -1.40 -14.84 -2.88
C ALA A 3 -1.08 -13.49 -2.20
N SER A 4 0.04 -13.44 -1.47
CA SER A 4 0.59 -12.23 -0.85
C SER A 4 1.08 -11.19 -1.87
N LEU A 5 1.71 -11.60 -2.97
CA LEU A 5 2.17 -10.68 -4.02
C LEU A 5 1.01 -10.08 -4.81
N LEU A 6 -0.01 -10.90 -5.12
CA LEU A 6 -1.24 -10.39 -5.76
C LEU A 6 -1.95 -9.38 -4.85
N ARG A 7 -2.07 -9.69 -3.56
CA ARG A 7 -2.65 -8.77 -2.58
C ARG A 7 -1.85 -7.47 -2.49
N CYS A 8 -0.53 -7.54 -2.44
CA CYS A 8 0.35 -6.36 -2.43
C CYS A 8 0.13 -5.52 -3.69
N LEU A 9 0.09 -6.15 -4.88
CA LEU A 9 -0.16 -5.46 -6.13
C LEU A 9 -1.51 -4.73 -6.12
N LEU A 10 -2.58 -5.42 -5.72
CA LEU A 10 -3.93 -4.84 -5.63
C LEU A 10 -4.00 -3.66 -4.65
N LEU A 11 -3.35 -3.77 -3.48
CA LEU A 11 -3.27 -2.68 -2.50
C LEU A 11 -2.54 -1.47 -3.07
N VAL A 12 -1.41 -1.68 -3.76
CA VAL A 12 -0.65 -0.61 -4.41
C VAL A 12 -1.45 0.01 -5.56
N THR A 13 -2.14 -0.79 -6.37
CA THR A 13 -3.01 -0.30 -7.44
C THR A 13 -4.13 0.58 -6.89
N ALA A 14 -4.83 0.10 -5.85
CA ALA A 14 -5.88 0.85 -5.18
C ALA A 14 -5.34 2.16 -4.58
N ALA A 15 -4.19 2.10 -3.92
CA ALA A 15 -3.51 3.25 -3.35
C ALA A 15 -3.16 4.31 -4.39
N LEU A 16 -2.55 3.91 -5.51
CA LEU A 16 -2.23 4.82 -6.63
C LEU A 16 -3.49 5.46 -7.20
N ALA A 17 -4.55 4.68 -7.41
CA ALA A 17 -5.83 5.19 -7.91
C ALA A 17 -6.45 6.21 -6.94
N SER A 18 -6.49 5.91 -5.64
CA SER A 18 -6.99 6.82 -4.61
C SER A 18 -6.23 8.15 -4.60
N VAL A 19 -4.89 8.13 -4.70
CA VAL A 19 -4.08 9.35 -4.77
C VAL A 19 -4.37 10.14 -6.05
N LEU A 20 -4.45 9.48 -7.20
CA LEU A 20 -4.72 10.14 -8.48
C LEU A 20 -6.09 10.84 -8.51
N LEU A 21 -7.09 10.28 -7.82
CA LEU A 21 -8.42 10.88 -7.65
C LEU A 21 -8.42 12.01 -6.61
N ALA A 22 -7.79 11.79 -5.45
CA ALA A 22 -7.85 12.71 -4.30
C ALA A 22 -6.91 13.92 -4.40
N ARG A 23 -5.81 13.85 -5.18
CA ARG A 23 -4.80 14.92 -5.25
C ARG A 23 -5.36 16.29 -5.60
N ARG A 24 -6.28 16.36 -6.57
CA ARG A 24 -6.87 17.63 -7.04
C ARG A 24 -7.83 18.26 -6.01
N PRO A 25 -8.81 17.54 -5.45
CA PRO A 25 -9.69 18.11 -4.43
C PRO A 25 -8.90 18.48 -3.16
N VAL A 26 -8.01 17.61 -2.67
CA VAL A 26 -7.16 17.91 -1.49
C VAL A 26 -6.30 19.15 -1.72
N ARG A 27 -5.74 19.31 -2.92
CA ARG A 27 -4.97 20.51 -3.27
C ARG A 27 -5.81 21.78 -3.26
N LYS A 28 -7.02 21.73 -3.80
CA LYS A 28 -7.95 22.88 -3.82
C LYS A 28 -8.38 23.27 -2.41
N THR A 29 -8.54 22.31 -1.51
CA THR A 29 -9.06 22.56 -0.16
C THR A 29 -7.94 22.86 0.83
N PHE A 30 -6.93 22.00 0.96
CA PHE A 30 -5.93 22.07 2.01
C PHE A 30 -4.57 22.63 1.54
N GLY A 31 -4.36 22.74 0.23
CA GLY A 31 -3.13 23.27 -0.37
C GLY A 31 -2.27 22.17 -1.00
N ALA A 32 -1.20 22.58 -1.67
CA ALA A 32 -0.32 21.68 -2.40
C ALA A 32 0.51 20.78 -1.45
N GLY A 33 0.90 21.28 -0.26
CA GLY A 33 1.59 20.47 0.74
C GLY A 33 0.83 19.20 1.14
N PRO A 34 -0.40 19.29 1.68
CA PRO A 34 -1.22 18.12 2.03
C PRO A 34 -1.52 17.21 0.84
N ALA A 35 -1.71 17.77 -0.35
CA ALA A 35 -1.90 16.97 -1.56
C ALA A 35 -0.66 16.12 -1.88
N PHE A 36 0.55 16.64 -1.63
CA PHE A 36 1.79 15.88 -1.79
C PHE A 36 1.92 14.75 -0.74
N VAL A 37 1.42 14.95 0.49
CA VAL A 37 1.44 13.94 1.57
C VAL A 37 0.66 12.67 1.19
N LEU A 38 -0.36 12.77 0.32
CA LEU A 38 -1.10 11.61 -0.19
C LEU A 38 -0.20 10.55 -0.84
N TRP A 39 0.95 10.95 -1.40
CA TRP A 39 1.90 10.03 -2.02
C TRP A 39 2.63 9.11 -1.02
N LEU A 40 2.44 9.29 0.29
CA LEU A 40 2.80 8.28 1.30
C LEU A 40 1.94 7.02 1.21
N LEU A 41 0.70 7.13 0.72
CA LEU A 41 -0.27 6.04 0.76
C LEU A 41 0.16 4.82 -0.07
N PRO A 42 0.68 4.96 -1.31
CA PRO A 42 1.27 3.83 -2.05
C PRO A 42 2.51 3.25 -1.36
N MET A 43 3.32 4.07 -0.67
CA MET A 43 4.49 3.58 0.06
C MET A 43 4.09 2.75 1.27
N LEU A 44 3.06 3.19 2.00
CA LEU A 44 2.46 2.44 3.10
C LEU A 44 1.81 1.13 2.61
N ALA A 45 1.11 1.17 1.48
CA ALA A 45 0.52 -0.01 0.86
C ALA A 45 1.56 -1.06 0.45
N ILE A 46 2.73 -0.61 -0.03
CA ILE A 46 3.89 -1.48 -0.23
C ILE A 46 4.31 -2.02 1.14
N ALA A 47 4.64 -1.19 2.13
CA ALA A 47 5.20 -1.64 3.41
C ALA A 47 4.28 -2.56 4.24
N LEU A 48 2.96 -2.48 4.07
CA LEU A 48 1.95 -3.10 4.93
C LEU A 48 2.13 -4.61 5.17
N PRO A 49 2.41 -5.46 4.16
CA PRO A 49 2.57 -6.92 4.37
C PRO A 49 3.81 -7.29 5.20
N TRP A 50 4.75 -6.37 5.40
CA TRP A 50 5.98 -6.57 6.16
C TRP A 50 5.92 -5.98 7.57
N LEU A 51 4.83 -5.31 7.94
CA LEU A 51 4.63 -4.84 9.31
C LEU A 51 4.27 -6.02 10.23
N PRO A 52 4.82 -6.06 11.46
CA PRO A 52 4.46 -7.10 12.42
C PRO A 52 2.98 -6.99 12.75
N ALA A 53 2.27 -8.12 12.62
CA ALA A 53 0.88 -8.20 13.01
C ALA A 53 0.72 -7.77 14.47
N LEU A 54 -0.26 -6.91 14.76
CA LEU A 54 -0.60 -6.57 16.13
C LEU A 54 -0.98 -7.86 16.89
N PRO A 55 -0.61 -8.05 18.16
CA PRO A 55 -0.98 -9.26 18.88
C PRO A 55 -2.51 -9.40 18.92
N SER A 56 -3.05 -10.39 18.21
CA SER A 56 -4.46 -10.76 18.29
C SER A 56 -4.64 -11.86 19.32
N GLN A 57 -5.33 -11.53 20.41
CA GLN A 57 -5.65 -12.43 21.53
C GLN A 57 -6.70 -13.53 21.21
N TRP A 58 -7.11 -13.69 19.95
CA TRP A 58 -8.12 -14.68 19.55
C TRP A 58 -7.71 -15.42 18.27
N SER A 59 -7.67 -16.74 18.34
CA SER A 59 -7.54 -17.64 17.20
C SER A 59 -8.92 -18.22 16.84
N ALA A 60 -9.44 -17.90 15.64
CA ALA A 60 -10.68 -18.48 15.12
C ALA A 60 -10.35 -19.70 14.25
N LEU A 61 -10.93 -20.86 14.57
CA LEU A 61 -10.81 -22.06 13.76
C LEU A 61 -11.84 -22.04 12.62
N PRO A 62 -11.59 -22.73 11.50
CA PRO A 62 -12.55 -22.85 10.42
C PRO A 62 -13.70 -23.76 10.88
N ALA A 63 -14.91 -23.54 10.35
CA ALA A 63 -16.08 -24.32 10.73
C ALA A 63 -15.93 -25.80 10.33
N ILE A 64 -16.23 -26.69 11.27
CA ILE A 64 -16.28 -28.14 11.06
C ILE A 64 -17.70 -28.48 10.60
N HIS A 65 -17.84 -28.91 9.35
CA HIS A 65 -19.14 -29.35 8.82
C HIS A 65 -19.40 -30.80 9.18
N VAL A 66 -20.52 -31.06 9.85
CA VAL A 66 -20.99 -32.39 10.23
C VAL A 66 -22.20 -32.75 9.38
N LEU A 67 -22.06 -33.81 8.57
CA LEU A 67 -23.11 -34.35 7.71
C LEU A 67 -23.61 -35.69 8.28
N PRO A 68 -24.87 -36.09 8.03
CA PRO A 68 -25.36 -37.42 8.36
C PRO A 68 -24.55 -38.52 7.64
N ASP A 69 -24.45 -39.71 8.24
CA ASP A 69 -23.45 -40.79 8.00
C ASP A 69 -23.46 -41.49 6.62
N SER A 70 -23.89 -40.84 5.56
CA SER A 70 -23.73 -41.33 4.19
C SER A 70 -23.26 -40.18 3.31
N LEU A 71 -22.10 -40.37 2.64
CA LEU A 71 -21.50 -39.53 1.60
C LEU A 71 -20.31 -38.63 2.03
N ALA A 72 -19.49 -39.08 2.98
CA ALA A 72 -18.12 -38.56 3.12
C ALA A 72 -17.20 -39.13 2.01
N ALA A 73 -17.47 -38.76 0.76
CA ALA A 73 -16.56 -39.00 -0.36
C ALA A 73 -16.55 -37.75 -1.25
N GLY A 74 -15.69 -36.80 -0.90
CA GLY A 74 -15.46 -35.59 -1.67
C GLY A 74 -14.03 -35.13 -1.51
N THR A 75 -13.14 -35.68 -2.35
CA THR A 75 -11.75 -35.24 -2.49
C THR A 75 -11.72 -33.76 -2.92
N ALA A 76 -11.26 -32.88 -2.02
CA ALA A 76 -10.92 -31.51 -2.37
C ALA A 76 -9.62 -31.49 -3.19
N GLY A 77 -9.74 -31.61 -4.51
CA GLY A 77 -8.67 -31.29 -5.43
C GLY A 77 -8.42 -29.78 -5.45
N ALA A 78 -7.52 -29.30 -4.61
CA ALA A 78 -6.96 -27.97 -4.80
C ALA A 78 -6.11 -27.98 -6.08
N VAL A 79 -6.60 -27.36 -7.15
CA VAL A 79 -5.77 -27.07 -8.32
C VAL A 79 -4.73 -26.04 -7.87
N ALA A 80 -3.58 -26.54 -7.44
CA ALA A 80 -2.39 -25.72 -7.29
C ALA A 80 -2.02 -25.23 -8.69
N ALA A 81 -2.37 -23.98 -8.99
CA ALA A 81 -1.87 -23.30 -10.17
C ALA A 81 -0.35 -23.18 -10.05
N THR A 82 0.36 -24.15 -10.64
CA THR A 82 1.80 -24.13 -10.83
C THR A 82 2.12 -22.99 -11.79
N HIS A 83 2.36 -21.80 -11.25
CA HIS A 83 2.81 -20.69 -12.06
C HIS A 83 4.24 -20.95 -12.53
N ALA A 84 4.43 -20.80 -13.85
CA ALA A 84 5.69 -21.03 -14.51
C ALA A 84 6.78 -20.04 -14.03
N PRO A 85 8.02 -20.52 -13.81
CA PRO A 85 9.13 -19.74 -13.25
C PRO A 85 9.57 -18.55 -14.12
N TRP A 86 9.25 -18.56 -15.43
CA TRP A 86 9.67 -17.52 -16.37
C TRP A 86 9.13 -16.12 -16.03
N SER A 87 7.94 -16.03 -15.42
CA SER A 87 7.31 -14.75 -15.07
C SER A 87 8.12 -13.95 -14.04
N ARG A 88 8.74 -14.64 -13.07
CA ARG A 88 9.64 -14.04 -12.08
C ARG A 88 10.93 -13.55 -12.73
N TRP A 89 11.48 -14.33 -13.66
CA TRP A 89 12.67 -13.94 -14.41
C TRP A 89 12.42 -12.75 -15.35
N LEU A 90 11.27 -12.71 -16.01
CA LEU A 90 10.87 -11.57 -16.84
C LEU A 90 10.70 -10.31 -15.98
N TRP A 91 10.02 -10.43 -14.84
CA TRP A 91 9.89 -9.32 -13.90
C TRP A 91 11.26 -8.83 -13.42
N LEU A 92 12.14 -9.74 -13.02
CA LEU A 92 13.49 -9.44 -12.54
C LEU A 92 14.33 -8.76 -13.64
N ALA A 93 14.30 -9.27 -14.86
CA ALA A 93 15.00 -8.68 -16.00
C ALA A 93 14.55 -7.24 -16.25
N GLY A 94 13.23 -6.98 -16.22
CA GLY A 94 12.68 -5.63 -16.36
C GLY A 94 13.07 -4.69 -15.21
N ALA A 95 13.04 -5.18 -13.97
CA ALA A 95 13.46 -4.42 -12.80
C ALA A 95 14.97 -4.07 -12.86
N VAL A 96 15.82 -5.05 -13.19
CA VAL A 96 17.27 -4.84 -13.37
C VAL A 96 17.55 -3.85 -14.50
N ALA A 97 16.85 -3.93 -15.63
CA ALA A 97 17.00 -2.97 -16.72
C ALA A 97 16.62 -1.54 -16.28
N MET A 98 15.51 -1.38 -15.54
CA MET A 98 15.09 -0.08 -15.01
C MET A 98 16.05 0.51 -13.98
N LEU A 99 16.55 -0.32 -13.07
CA LEU A 99 17.56 0.08 -12.09
C LEU A 99 18.89 0.43 -12.77
N SER A 100 19.32 -0.35 -13.76
CA SER A 100 20.52 -0.05 -14.54
C SER A 100 20.39 1.28 -15.29
N ARG A 101 19.22 1.55 -15.90
CA ARG A 101 18.91 2.84 -16.52
C ARG A 101 19.01 3.99 -15.51
N LEU A 102 18.49 3.81 -14.29
CA LEU A 102 18.56 4.80 -13.22
C LEU A 102 20.01 5.08 -12.78
N VAL A 103 20.82 4.02 -12.59
CA VAL A 103 22.24 4.14 -12.24
C VAL A 103 23.03 4.85 -13.34
N VAL A 104 22.82 4.47 -14.60
CA VAL A 104 23.48 5.13 -15.75
C VAL A 104 23.10 6.60 -15.82
N HIS A 105 21.81 6.93 -15.67
CA HIS A 105 21.35 8.32 -15.62
C HIS A 105 22.00 9.10 -14.48
N TYR A 106 22.03 8.52 -13.27
CA TYR A 106 22.68 9.09 -12.10
C TYR A 106 24.17 9.39 -12.34
N LEU A 107 24.91 8.40 -12.85
CA LEU A 107 26.34 8.53 -13.15
C LEU A 107 26.59 9.59 -14.23
N ARG A 108 25.75 9.67 -15.25
CA ARG A 108 25.85 10.71 -16.30
C ARG A 108 25.67 12.11 -15.71
N LEU A 109 24.62 12.33 -14.92
CA LEU A 109 24.39 13.62 -14.24
C LEU A 109 25.57 14.00 -13.35
N ARG A 110 26.07 13.05 -12.55
CA ARG A 110 27.21 13.31 -11.66
C ARG A 110 28.50 13.64 -12.43
N ARG A 111 28.78 12.91 -13.51
CA ARG A 111 29.97 13.15 -14.36
C ARG A 111 29.90 14.47 -15.11
N GLN A 112 28.72 14.88 -15.56
CA GLN A 112 28.53 16.14 -16.31
C GLN A 112 28.43 17.38 -15.41
N SER A 113 28.22 17.18 -14.10
CA SER A 113 28.11 18.28 -13.14
C SER A 113 29.48 18.90 -12.81
N ARG A 114 29.56 20.24 -12.87
CA ARG A 114 30.75 21.03 -12.51
C ARG A 114 30.60 21.62 -11.10
N PRO A 115 31.68 21.77 -10.33
CA PRO A 115 31.61 22.39 -9.01
C PRO A 115 31.17 23.86 -9.11
N TRP A 116 30.52 24.36 -8.05
CA TRP A 116 30.18 25.77 -7.94
C TRP A 116 31.45 26.65 -7.88
N PRO A 117 31.57 27.72 -8.69
CA PRO A 117 32.75 28.58 -8.66
C PRO A 117 32.92 29.29 -7.31
N ALA A 118 34.11 29.22 -6.70
CA ALA A 118 34.36 29.74 -5.36
C ALA A 118 34.10 31.26 -5.23
N GLY A 119 34.44 32.05 -6.26
CA GLY A 119 34.21 33.50 -6.28
C GLY A 119 32.73 33.92 -6.30
N LEU A 120 31.83 33.02 -6.72
CA LEU A 120 30.39 33.27 -6.82
C LEU A 120 29.62 32.79 -5.58
N ALA A 121 30.26 32.05 -4.67
CA ALA A 121 29.62 31.67 -3.40
C ALA A 121 29.40 32.90 -2.49
N THR A 122 30.28 33.89 -2.58
CA THR A 122 30.21 35.11 -1.76
C THR A 122 29.01 35.98 -2.11
N SER A 123 28.67 36.09 -3.40
CA SER A 123 27.56 36.94 -3.87
C SER A 123 26.17 36.39 -3.53
N LEU A 124 26.06 35.09 -3.27
CA LEU A 124 24.80 34.43 -2.87
C LEU A 124 24.80 33.98 -1.41
N ARG A 125 25.78 34.41 -0.60
CA ARG A 125 25.92 33.99 0.80
C ARG A 125 24.66 34.28 1.63
N GLN A 126 23.99 35.40 1.37
CA GLN A 126 22.75 35.77 2.06
C GLN A 126 21.62 34.76 1.78
N GLU A 127 21.52 34.22 0.56
CA GLU A 127 20.46 33.28 0.17
C GLU A 127 20.76 31.84 0.58
N LEU A 128 22.05 31.47 0.63
CA LEU A 128 22.50 30.13 0.98
C LEU A 128 22.28 29.82 2.47
N HIS A 129 22.30 30.82 3.36
CA HIS A 129 22.14 30.66 4.82
C HIS A 129 22.95 29.45 5.34
N ASP A 130 22.26 28.40 5.82
CA ASP A 130 22.84 27.20 6.44
C ASP A 130 23.26 26.12 5.42
N VAL A 131 23.12 26.38 4.13
CA VAL A 131 23.40 25.40 3.08
C VAL A 131 24.85 25.49 2.64
N ASP A 132 25.57 24.40 2.84
CA ASP A 132 26.96 24.25 2.38
C ASP A 132 27.05 24.50 0.85
N PRO A 133 27.81 25.52 0.40
CA PRO A 133 28.00 25.83 -1.02
C PRO A 133 28.52 24.63 -1.84
N ARG A 134 29.20 23.67 -1.22
CA ARG A 134 29.66 22.43 -1.87
C ARG A 134 28.53 21.55 -2.39
N ARG A 135 27.29 21.78 -1.91
CA ARG A 135 26.09 21.08 -2.40
C ARG A 135 25.58 21.67 -3.71
N LEU A 136 26.02 22.86 -4.12
CA LEU A 136 25.66 23.46 -5.40
C LEU A 136 26.62 23.02 -6.50
N ARG A 137 26.08 22.73 -7.67
CA ARG A 137 26.82 22.34 -8.87
C ARG A 137 26.14 22.93 -10.10
N LEU A 138 26.93 23.15 -11.15
CA LEU A 138 26.42 23.58 -12.45
C LEU A 138 26.24 22.37 -13.35
N HIS A 139 25.16 22.31 -14.12
CA HIS A 139 24.83 21.20 -15.00
C HIS A 139 24.17 21.68 -16.31
N PRO A 140 24.57 21.15 -17.48
CA PRO A 140 24.07 21.61 -18.77
C PRO A 140 22.59 21.31 -19.04
N SER A 141 22.01 20.30 -18.40
CA SER A 141 20.61 19.89 -18.62
C SER A 141 19.57 20.59 -17.74
N GLY A 142 19.93 21.71 -17.09
CA GLY A 142 19.02 22.52 -16.28
C GLY A 142 19.05 22.20 -14.77
N PRO A 143 18.14 22.81 -13.99
CA PRO A 143 18.14 22.64 -12.55
C PRO A 143 17.58 21.28 -12.15
N ALA A 144 18.22 20.62 -11.18
CA ALA A 144 17.76 19.35 -10.65
C ALA A 144 18.36 19.10 -9.27
N VAL A 145 17.61 18.46 -8.37
CA VAL A 145 18.18 17.98 -7.10
C VAL A 145 18.51 16.50 -7.19
N LEU A 146 19.79 16.18 -7.05
CA LEU A 146 20.32 14.83 -7.14
C LEU A 146 20.56 14.26 -5.74
N TRP A 147 20.10 13.04 -5.48
CA TRP A 147 20.40 12.37 -4.21
C TRP A 147 21.78 11.70 -4.26
N ALA A 148 22.70 12.12 -3.40
CA ALA A 148 23.91 11.38 -3.02
C ALA A 148 23.89 11.25 -1.48
N PRO A 149 24.84 10.64 -0.74
CA PRO A 149 24.78 10.58 0.73
C PRO A 149 24.56 11.96 1.40
N ARG A 150 24.78 13.05 0.64
CA ARG A 150 24.11 14.34 0.82
C ARG A 150 23.46 14.79 -0.51
N SER A 151 22.24 15.32 -0.46
CA SER A 151 21.55 15.88 -1.64
C SER A 151 22.32 17.06 -2.25
N LEU A 152 22.42 17.09 -3.58
CA LEU A 152 23.10 18.12 -4.36
C LEU A 152 22.07 18.92 -5.17
N VAL A 153 22.26 20.23 -5.25
CA VAL A 153 21.50 21.14 -6.10
C VAL A 153 22.28 21.36 -7.39
N LEU A 154 21.70 20.98 -8.52
CA LEU A 154 22.21 21.27 -9.84
C LEU A 154 21.48 22.53 -10.34
N LEU A 155 22.23 23.50 -10.84
CA LEU A 155 21.73 24.69 -11.51
C LEU A 155 22.16 24.68 -12.98
N PRO A 156 21.46 25.37 -13.88
CA PRO A 156 21.86 25.50 -15.28
C PRO A 156 23.31 25.99 -15.43
N ALA A 157 24.04 25.51 -16.43
CA ALA A 157 25.43 25.94 -16.65
C ALA A 157 25.53 27.44 -16.99
N ASP A 158 24.51 27.98 -17.64
CA ASP A 158 24.29 29.38 -18.03
C ASP A 158 23.58 30.21 -16.93
N PHE A 159 23.47 29.70 -15.69
CA PHE A 159 22.67 30.31 -14.62
C PHE A 159 22.95 31.81 -14.37
N PHE A 160 24.22 32.24 -14.48
CA PHE A 160 24.61 33.63 -14.25
C PHE A 160 24.38 34.54 -15.46
N GLU A 161 24.34 33.96 -16.65
CA GLU A 161 24.12 34.68 -17.91
C GLU A 161 22.63 34.81 -18.21
N ARG A 162 21.87 33.74 -17.94
CA ARG A 162 20.43 33.64 -18.23
C ARG A 162 19.58 34.47 -17.30
N PHE A 163 19.88 34.51 -16.01
CA PHE A 163 19.02 35.13 -15.00
C PHE A 163 19.63 36.41 -14.45
N ASP A 164 18.80 37.42 -14.19
CA ASP A 164 19.24 38.61 -13.44
C ASP A 164 19.39 38.31 -11.93
N ALA A 165 19.81 39.28 -11.12
CA ALA A 165 20.03 39.08 -9.68
C ALA A 165 18.74 38.70 -8.91
N ALA A 166 17.59 39.27 -9.27
CA ALA A 166 16.32 39.00 -8.63
C ALA A 166 15.77 37.62 -9.02
N GLU A 167 15.89 37.26 -10.30
CA GLU A 167 15.55 35.94 -10.82
C GLU A 167 16.44 34.84 -10.24
N ARG A 168 17.77 35.06 -10.17
CA ARG A 168 18.71 34.12 -9.54
C ARG A 168 18.32 33.81 -8.10
N ARG A 169 17.92 34.83 -7.33
CA ARG A 169 17.43 34.67 -5.96
C ARG A 169 16.19 33.77 -5.91
N LEU A 170 15.23 33.98 -6.81
CA LEU A 170 14.00 33.20 -6.87
C LEU A 170 14.24 31.75 -7.29
N VAL A 171 15.09 31.51 -8.29
CA VAL A 171 15.51 30.16 -8.70
C VAL A 171 16.25 29.46 -7.54
N LEU A 172 17.22 30.13 -6.93
CA LEU A 172 17.97 29.54 -5.83
C LEU A 172 17.07 29.19 -4.65
N ARG A 173 16.13 30.06 -4.29
CA ARG A 173 15.16 29.79 -3.23
C ARG A 173 14.28 28.57 -3.53
N HIS A 174 13.87 28.40 -4.79
CA HIS A 174 13.14 27.22 -5.24
C HIS A 174 13.97 25.94 -5.07
N GLU A 175 15.20 25.92 -5.57
CA GLU A 175 16.09 24.76 -5.47
C GLU A 175 16.47 24.42 -4.02
N LEU A 176 16.73 25.44 -3.19
CA LEU A 176 16.99 25.24 -1.77
C LEU A 176 15.77 24.70 -1.02
N THR A 177 14.56 25.03 -1.48
CA THR A 177 13.33 24.47 -0.92
C THR A 177 13.23 22.97 -1.23
N HIS A 178 13.57 22.54 -2.45
CA HIS A 178 13.68 21.12 -2.78
C HIS A 178 14.71 20.40 -1.91
N LEU A 179 15.87 21.03 -1.71
CA LEU A 179 16.93 20.49 -0.85
C LEU A 179 16.46 20.29 0.59
N ARG A 180 15.86 21.33 1.20
CA ARG A 180 15.39 21.32 2.60
C ARG A 180 14.24 20.34 2.81
N ARG A 181 13.38 20.11 1.80
CA ARG A 181 12.28 19.13 1.87
C ARG A 181 12.73 17.69 1.64
N GLY A 182 13.97 17.48 1.18
CA GLY A 182 14.48 16.15 0.86
C GLY A 182 13.88 15.57 -0.42
N ASP A 183 13.53 16.42 -1.39
CA ASP A 183 12.84 15.99 -2.60
C ASP A 183 13.62 15.01 -3.48
N ALA A 184 14.94 15.03 -3.36
CA ALA A 184 15.80 14.07 -4.02
C ALA A 184 15.60 12.63 -3.48
N LEU A 185 15.35 12.47 -2.18
CA LEU A 185 15.06 11.16 -1.59
C LEU A 185 13.68 10.66 -2.05
N TRP A 186 12.68 11.55 -2.00
CA TRP A 186 11.34 11.30 -2.52
C TRP A 186 11.36 10.85 -3.99
N SER A 187 12.17 11.54 -4.80
CA SER A 187 12.41 11.20 -6.20
C SER A 187 13.02 9.81 -6.36
N LEU A 188 14.05 9.50 -5.56
CA LEU A 188 14.72 8.20 -5.58
C LEU A 188 13.75 7.07 -5.22
N VAL A 189 13.00 7.23 -4.12
CA VAL A 189 12.00 6.25 -3.68
C VAL A 189 10.95 6.02 -4.77
N ALA A 190 10.46 7.08 -5.43
CA ALA A 190 9.52 6.96 -6.53
C ALA A 190 10.10 6.23 -7.75
N GLU A 191 11.36 6.50 -8.13
CA GLU A 191 12.02 5.79 -9.24
C GLU A 191 12.31 4.32 -8.90
N LEU A 192 12.68 4.01 -7.66
CA LEU A 192 12.83 2.63 -7.19
C LEU A 192 11.51 1.88 -7.20
N ALA A 193 10.42 2.48 -6.69
CA ALA A 193 9.09 1.90 -6.74
C ALA A 193 8.63 1.68 -8.19
N LEU A 194 8.88 2.63 -9.09
CA LEU A 194 8.58 2.48 -10.52
C LEU A 194 9.41 1.36 -11.17
N ALA A 195 10.67 1.17 -10.79
CA ALA A 195 11.49 0.08 -11.29
C ALA A 195 10.93 -1.29 -10.90
N LEU A 196 10.38 -1.42 -9.68
CA LEU A 196 9.68 -2.63 -9.24
C LEU A 196 8.32 -2.82 -9.92
N LEU A 197 7.66 -1.70 -10.24
CA LEU A 197 6.34 -1.63 -10.87
C LEU A 197 6.43 -1.28 -12.36
N TRP A 198 7.51 -1.66 -13.04
CA TRP A 198 7.81 -1.19 -14.40
C TRP A 198 6.73 -1.56 -15.43
N PHE A 199 6.01 -2.65 -15.17
CA PHE A 199 4.90 -3.14 -16.00
C PHE A 199 3.54 -2.48 -15.65
N HIS A 200 3.47 -1.70 -14.57
CA HIS A 200 2.21 -1.18 -14.03
C HIS A 200 1.85 0.18 -14.65
N PRO A 201 0.76 0.30 -15.43
CA PRO A 201 0.44 1.54 -16.17
C PRO A 201 0.16 2.74 -15.23
N LEU A 202 -0.56 2.53 -14.11
CA LEU A 202 -0.79 3.61 -13.14
C LEU A 202 0.50 4.09 -12.47
N ALA A 203 1.56 3.28 -12.37
CA ALA A 203 2.83 3.73 -11.79
C ALA A 203 3.52 4.76 -12.69
N TRP A 204 3.47 4.56 -14.02
CA TRP A 204 3.96 5.54 -15.00
C TRP A 204 3.17 6.84 -14.98
N LEU A 205 1.83 6.75 -14.91
CA LEU A 205 0.98 7.94 -14.75
C LEU A 205 1.29 8.65 -13.43
N ALA A 206 1.35 7.89 -12.33
CA ALA A 206 1.66 8.38 -11.00
C ALA A 206 2.99 9.12 -10.94
N ARG A 207 4.05 8.62 -11.60
CA ARG A 207 5.34 9.29 -11.66
C ARG A 207 5.22 10.74 -12.15
N SER A 208 4.53 10.97 -13.26
CA SER A 208 4.31 12.32 -13.80
C SER A 208 3.53 13.22 -12.83
N ARG A 209 2.53 12.67 -12.15
CA ARG A 209 1.64 13.42 -11.25
C ARG A 209 2.31 13.70 -9.90
N PHE A 210 3.11 12.77 -9.41
CA PHE A 210 3.97 12.92 -8.25
C PHE A 210 4.95 14.08 -8.44
N ARG A 211 5.64 14.13 -9.60
CA ARG A 211 6.54 15.25 -9.94
C ARG A 211 5.81 16.58 -9.95
N LEU A 212 4.64 16.65 -10.57
CA LEU A 212 3.85 17.88 -10.58
C LEU A 212 3.41 18.30 -9.16
N ASP A 213 2.94 17.37 -8.34
CA ASP A 213 2.53 17.69 -6.97
C ASP A 213 3.74 18.09 -6.10
N GLN A 214 4.93 17.53 -6.37
CA GLN A 214 6.20 17.94 -5.77
C GLN A 214 6.55 19.39 -6.14
N GLU A 215 6.50 19.75 -7.42
CA GLU A 215 6.73 21.13 -7.89
C GLU A 215 5.73 22.10 -7.26
N LEU A 216 4.42 21.77 -7.28
CA LEU A 216 3.37 22.61 -6.70
C LEU A 216 3.55 22.82 -5.19
N ALA A 217 3.94 21.78 -4.45
CA ALA A 217 4.21 21.91 -3.03
C ALA A 217 5.47 22.76 -2.76
N CYS A 218 6.42 22.78 -3.71
CA CYS A 218 7.65 23.57 -3.62
C CYS A 218 7.31 25.05 -3.86
N ASP A 219 6.63 25.32 -4.96
CA ASP A 219 6.07 26.63 -5.32
C ASP A 219 5.23 27.23 -4.17
N GLU A 220 4.34 26.44 -3.55
CA GLU A 220 3.51 26.89 -2.43
C GLU A 220 4.36 27.35 -1.23
N ARG A 221 5.49 26.69 -0.98
CA ARG A 221 6.39 27.03 0.13
C ARG A 221 7.21 28.27 -0.19
N VAL A 222 7.77 28.38 -1.40
CA VAL A 222 8.49 29.58 -1.84
C VAL A 222 7.60 30.81 -1.72
N LEU A 223 6.39 30.74 -2.28
CA LEU A 223 5.45 31.85 -2.29
C LEU A 223 4.86 32.19 -0.92
N ARG A 224 4.95 31.27 0.05
CA ARG A 224 4.57 31.54 1.44
C ARG A 224 5.62 32.40 2.13
N ASP A 225 6.88 32.13 1.84
CA ASP A 225 7.98 32.82 2.47
C ASP A 225 8.28 34.17 1.77
N THR A 226 7.83 34.35 0.52
CA THR A 226 7.85 35.62 -0.25
C THR A 226 6.54 35.87 -1.01
N PRO A 227 5.47 36.29 -0.32
CA PRO A 227 4.17 36.51 -0.97
C PRO A 227 4.17 37.68 -1.94
N ARG A 228 5.01 38.70 -1.71
CA ARG A 228 5.11 39.91 -2.56
C ARG A 228 5.77 39.62 -3.91
N ASP A 229 6.57 38.58 -4.00
CA ASP A 229 7.32 38.24 -5.22
C ASP A 229 6.55 37.31 -6.17
N ALA A 230 5.25 37.09 -5.96
CA ALA A 230 4.49 36.09 -6.72
C ALA A 230 4.51 36.31 -8.25
N ALA A 231 4.42 37.57 -8.69
CA ALA A 231 4.49 37.92 -10.11
C ALA A 231 5.89 37.71 -10.68
N GLY A 232 6.93 38.18 -9.98
CA GLY A 232 8.33 37.95 -10.36
C GLY A 232 8.66 36.47 -10.41
N TYR A 233 8.18 35.68 -9.45
CA TYR A 233 8.33 34.24 -9.41
C TYR A 233 7.69 33.54 -10.62
N ALA A 234 6.47 33.92 -11.00
CA ALA A 234 5.81 33.39 -12.20
C ALA A 234 6.60 33.72 -13.48
N HIS A 235 7.16 34.92 -13.58
CA HIS A 235 8.02 35.32 -14.68
C HIS A 235 9.30 34.49 -14.73
N THR A 236 10.02 34.38 -13.61
CA THR A 236 11.23 33.55 -13.49
C THR A 236 10.95 32.10 -13.85
N LEU A 237 9.79 31.56 -13.44
CA LEU A 237 9.39 30.20 -13.78
C LEU A 237 9.23 30.02 -15.30
N LEU A 238 8.53 30.94 -15.98
CA LEU A 238 8.43 30.94 -17.45
C LEU A 238 9.80 31.04 -18.12
N HIS A 239 10.67 31.91 -17.60
CA HIS A 239 12.02 32.10 -18.11
C HIS A 239 12.91 30.87 -17.90
N SER A 240 12.69 30.09 -16.83
CA SER A 240 13.47 28.89 -16.50
C SER A 240 13.19 27.67 -17.36
N VAL A 241 12.04 27.64 -18.07
CA VAL A 241 11.72 26.57 -19.01
C VAL A 241 12.60 26.71 -20.24
N GLY A 242 13.72 25.98 -20.26
CA GLY A 242 14.54 25.83 -21.46
C GLY A 242 13.78 25.04 -22.53
N LEU A 243 13.68 25.60 -23.73
CA LEU A 243 13.19 24.91 -24.94
C LEU A 243 14.03 23.66 -25.18
N SER A 244 13.61 22.52 -24.66
CA SER A 244 14.13 21.21 -25.03
C SER A 244 12.95 20.28 -25.29
N PRO A 245 12.36 20.35 -26.49
CA PRO A 245 11.33 19.41 -26.89
C PRO A 245 12.02 18.07 -27.17
N LEU A 246 12.00 17.16 -26.21
CA LEU A 246 12.13 15.76 -26.58
C LEU A 246 10.83 15.34 -27.28
N PRO A 247 10.90 14.57 -28.38
CA PRO A 247 9.72 14.05 -29.04
C PRO A 247 9.07 13.03 -28.10
N VAL A 248 8.07 13.48 -27.33
CA VAL A 248 7.23 12.58 -26.55
C VAL A 248 6.12 12.11 -27.49
N LEU A 249 6.04 10.80 -27.70
CA LEU A 249 5.03 10.14 -28.56
C LEU A 249 3.56 10.46 -28.16
N ILE A 250 3.35 11.05 -26.97
CA ILE A 250 2.04 11.45 -26.42
C ILE A 250 2.16 12.85 -25.78
N PRO A 251 1.86 13.93 -26.54
CA PRO A 251 2.04 15.33 -26.11
C PRO A 251 1.27 15.72 -24.82
N TRP A 252 0.12 15.08 -24.56
CA TRP A 252 -0.74 15.38 -23.40
C TRP A 252 -0.13 15.00 -22.04
N LEU A 253 1.01 14.29 -22.00
CA LEU A 253 1.73 13.97 -20.76
C LEU A 253 2.77 15.05 -20.36
N ALA A 254 3.25 15.87 -21.29
CA ALA A 254 4.40 16.74 -21.08
C ALA A 254 4.02 18.20 -20.75
N GLU A 255 2.99 18.75 -21.41
CA GLU A 255 2.61 20.17 -21.31
C GLU A 255 1.73 20.65 -20.13
N PRO A 256 1.07 19.81 -19.28
CA PRO A 256 0.16 20.34 -18.25
C PRO A 256 0.86 20.91 -17.01
N GLN A 257 2.16 20.71 -16.85
CA GLN A 257 2.85 20.99 -15.57
C GLN A 257 3.01 22.49 -15.32
N LEU A 258 3.52 23.24 -16.30
CA LEU A 258 3.73 24.69 -16.18
C LEU A 258 2.41 25.44 -15.99
N LYS A 259 1.38 25.07 -16.76
CA LYS A 259 0.03 25.63 -16.62
C LYS A 259 -0.55 25.40 -15.22
N GLU A 260 -0.44 24.19 -14.67
CA GLU A 260 -0.94 23.90 -13.32
C GLU A 260 -0.17 24.71 -12.25
N ARG A 261 1.14 24.91 -12.42
CA ARG A 261 1.98 25.75 -11.53
C ARG A 261 1.56 27.23 -11.56
N LEU A 262 1.45 27.82 -12.75
CA LEU A 262 1.00 29.21 -12.92
C LEU A 262 -0.42 29.43 -12.39
N THR A 263 -1.32 28.49 -12.64
CA THR A 263 -2.69 28.52 -12.11
C THR A 263 -2.70 28.49 -10.58
N MET A 264 -1.78 27.74 -9.96
CA MET A 264 -1.67 27.68 -8.50
C MET A 264 -1.12 28.99 -7.92
N ILE A 265 -0.13 29.61 -8.58
CA ILE A 265 0.43 30.91 -8.16
C ILE A 265 -0.67 31.98 -8.07
N GLN A 266 -1.59 32.00 -9.05
CA GLN A 266 -2.69 32.97 -9.15
C GLN A 266 -3.84 32.73 -8.16
N ARG A 267 -3.96 31.53 -7.57
CA ARG A 267 -5.09 31.20 -6.68
C ARG A 267 -4.84 31.64 -5.24
N HIS A 268 -5.94 31.94 -4.55
CA HIS A 268 -5.92 32.17 -3.11
C HIS A 268 -5.45 30.91 -2.37
N ARG A 269 -4.42 31.04 -1.55
CA ARG A 269 -3.79 29.92 -0.85
C ARG A 269 -4.49 29.68 0.48
N PRO A 270 -4.76 28.43 0.87
CA PRO A 270 -5.38 28.14 2.16
C PRO A 270 -4.47 28.57 3.31
N GLY A 271 -5.07 29.10 4.37
CA GLY A 271 -4.38 29.54 5.58
C GLY A 271 -3.62 28.40 6.27
N ALA A 272 -2.67 28.76 7.13
CA ALA A 272 -1.79 27.81 7.80
C ALA A 272 -2.55 26.76 8.63
N LEU A 273 -3.62 27.16 9.32
CA LEU A 273 -4.45 26.26 10.13
C LEU A 273 -5.11 25.19 9.27
N ARG A 274 -5.80 25.58 8.19
CA ARG A 274 -6.48 24.65 7.27
C ARG A 274 -5.51 23.65 6.67
N ARG A 275 -4.31 24.08 6.29
CA ARG A 275 -3.27 23.19 5.77
C ARG A 275 -2.78 22.20 6.83
N ARG A 276 -2.48 22.66 8.04
CA ARG A 276 -2.06 21.80 9.16
C ARG A 276 -3.14 20.78 9.52
N ALA A 277 -4.40 21.21 9.55
CA ALA A 277 -5.55 20.32 9.75
C ALA A 277 -5.64 19.26 8.64
N GLY A 278 -5.41 19.65 7.37
CA GLY A 278 -5.34 18.70 6.26
C GLY A 278 -4.24 17.64 6.41
N VAL A 279 -3.02 18.03 6.82
CA VAL A 279 -1.94 17.07 7.10
C VAL A 279 -2.31 16.15 8.27
N ALA A 280 -2.83 16.71 9.36
CA ALA A 280 -3.23 15.94 10.54
C ALA A 280 -4.34 14.92 10.21
N ALA A 281 -5.38 15.35 9.47
CA ALA A 281 -6.45 14.47 9.03
C ALA A 281 -5.93 13.33 8.14
N LEU A 282 -5.02 13.61 7.20
CA LEU A 282 -4.40 12.57 6.38
C LEU A 282 -3.54 11.60 7.20
N ALA A 283 -2.78 12.10 8.18
CA ALA A 283 -1.99 11.25 9.07
C ALA A 283 -2.89 10.31 9.89
N VAL A 284 -3.98 10.83 10.46
CA VAL A 284 -4.97 10.03 11.20
C VAL A 284 -5.63 8.99 10.31
N LEU A 285 -6.05 9.36 9.10
CA LEU A 285 -6.67 8.44 8.15
C LEU A 285 -5.70 7.32 7.71
N MET A 286 -4.44 7.66 7.44
CA MET A 286 -3.43 6.66 7.07
C MET A 286 -3.12 5.72 8.23
N ALA A 287 -2.96 6.25 9.45
CA ALA A 287 -2.73 5.42 10.65
C ALA A 287 -3.93 4.50 10.95
N GLY A 288 -5.16 5.03 10.88
CA GLY A 288 -6.38 4.25 11.05
C GLY A 288 -6.55 3.20 9.95
N GLY A 289 -6.22 3.53 8.70
CA GLY A 289 -6.25 2.59 7.58
C GLY A 289 -5.26 1.43 7.74
N VAL A 290 -4.02 1.72 8.19
CA VAL A 290 -3.04 0.68 8.54
C VAL A 290 -3.56 -0.20 9.67
N PHE A 291 -4.16 0.39 10.72
CA PHE A 291 -4.72 -0.37 11.84
C PHE A 291 -5.86 -1.31 11.40
N VAL A 292 -6.83 -0.80 10.63
CA VAL A 292 -7.95 -1.62 10.10
C VAL A 292 -7.44 -2.72 9.17
N ALA A 293 -6.49 -2.40 8.29
CA ALA A 293 -5.94 -3.39 7.37
C ALA A 293 -5.16 -4.50 8.11
N GLN A 294 -4.44 -4.15 9.18
CA GLN A 294 -3.77 -5.13 10.04
C GLN A 294 -4.76 -5.97 10.87
N ALA A 295 -5.85 -5.38 11.37
CA ALA A 295 -6.92 -6.13 12.02
C ALA A 295 -7.57 -7.15 11.07
N ALA A 296 -7.77 -6.79 9.80
CA ALA A 296 -8.31 -7.69 8.77
C ALA A 296 -7.32 -8.78 8.31
N THR A 297 -6.01 -8.58 8.43
CA THR A 297 -5.00 -9.65 8.22
C THR A 297 -4.85 -10.59 9.40
N ASN A 298 -5.22 -10.14 10.61
CA ASN A 298 -5.14 -10.91 11.85
C ASN A 298 -6.33 -11.83 12.10
N THR A 299 -7.27 -11.91 11.16
CA THR A 299 -8.04 -13.14 11.01
C THR A 299 -7.03 -14.20 10.58
N GLN A 300 -6.39 -14.84 11.57
CA GLN A 300 -5.44 -15.91 11.36
C GLN A 300 -5.97 -16.77 10.22
N LYS A 301 -5.10 -17.07 9.24
CA LYS A 301 -5.26 -18.33 8.53
C LYS A 301 -5.36 -19.36 9.64
N ALA A 302 -6.57 -19.91 9.80
CA ALA A 302 -6.85 -21.11 10.56
C ALA A 302 -5.59 -21.96 10.52
N SER A 303 -5.02 -22.25 11.69
CA SER A 303 -3.87 -23.14 11.86
C SER A 303 -3.99 -24.26 10.84
N GLN A 304 -3.25 -24.15 9.74
CA GLN A 304 -3.38 -25.06 8.61
C GLN A 304 -2.83 -26.45 8.95
N ASP A 305 -2.24 -26.59 10.13
CA ASP A 305 -2.00 -27.85 10.81
C ASP A 305 -2.71 -27.84 12.17
N LEU A 306 -4.04 -28.00 12.18
CA LEU A 306 -4.62 -28.90 13.17
C LEU A 306 -4.45 -30.28 12.56
N THR A 307 -3.34 -30.93 12.85
CA THR A 307 -3.24 -32.37 12.67
C THR A 307 -4.24 -32.96 13.66
N TYR A 308 -5.46 -33.20 13.19
CA TYR A 308 -6.49 -33.97 13.85
C TYR A 308 -5.92 -35.34 14.18
N ASN A 309 -5.30 -35.49 15.36
CA ASN A 309 -4.83 -36.79 15.82
C ASN A 309 -5.90 -37.53 16.66
N SER A 310 -7.15 -37.09 16.63
CA SER A 310 -8.29 -37.94 16.99
C SER A 310 -9.40 -37.85 15.95
N LYS A 311 -9.72 -39.00 15.36
CA LYS A 311 -10.70 -39.23 14.27
C LYS A 311 -12.17 -39.04 14.70
N ILE A 312 -12.42 -38.36 15.82
CA ILE A 312 -13.73 -38.34 16.47
C ILE A 312 -14.48 -37.09 16.01
N MET A 313 -15.13 -37.21 14.85
CA MET A 313 -16.09 -36.20 14.41
C MET A 313 -17.34 -36.23 15.31
N PRO A 314 -17.98 -35.07 15.56
CA PRO A 314 -19.28 -35.05 16.20
C PRO A 314 -20.24 -35.86 15.34
N ARG A 315 -21.00 -36.77 15.95
CA ARG A 315 -22.06 -37.48 15.24
C ARG A 315 -23.33 -36.65 15.31
N TYR A 316 -24.09 -36.65 14.22
CA TYR A 316 -25.40 -36.02 14.21
C TYR A 316 -26.37 -36.83 15.11
N PRO A 317 -26.92 -36.26 16.19
CA PRO A 317 -27.84 -36.99 17.07
C PRO A 317 -29.10 -37.44 16.32
N ALA A 318 -29.50 -38.70 16.49
CA ALA A 318 -30.70 -39.24 15.83
C ALA A 318 -31.98 -38.48 16.24
N ALA A 319 -32.04 -38.00 17.49
CA ALA A 319 -33.13 -37.16 17.99
C ALA A 319 -33.19 -35.81 17.24
N ALA A 320 -32.05 -35.14 17.06
CA ALA A 320 -31.94 -33.89 16.29
C ALA A 320 -32.32 -34.08 14.80
N ILE A 321 -31.97 -35.23 14.19
CA ILE A 321 -32.40 -35.57 12.82
C ILE A 321 -33.93 -35.70 12.76
N LYS A 322 -34.53 -36.44 13.71
CA LYS A 322 -35.99 -36.63 13.78
C LYS A 322 -36.73 -35.31 14.01
N ALA A 323 -36.14 -34.41 14.79
CA ALA A 323 -36.65 -33.07 15.08
C ALA A 323 -36.33 -32.03 13.99
N ARG A 324 -35.56 -32.41 12.94
CA ARG A 324 -35.08 -31.52 11.87
C ARG A 324 -34.30 -30.29 12.37
N GLU A 325 -33.56 -30.46 13.46
CA GLU A 325 -32.73 -29.40 14.05
C GLU A 325 -31.40 -29.30 13.33
N GLN A 326 -30.98 -28.09 12.96
CA GLN A 326 -29.70 -27.80 12.29
C GLN A 326 -29.13 -26.46 12.79
N GLY A 327 -27.89 -26.15 12.42
CA GLY A 327 -27.23 -24.88 12.73
C GLY A 327 -25.80 -25.05 13.24
N THR A 328 -25.17 -23.94 13.57
CA THR A 328 -23.78 -23.82 13.98
C THR A 328 -23.71 -23.66 15.49
N VAL A 329 -22.99 -24.57 16.14
CA VAL A 329 -22.62 -24.48 17.55
C VAL A 329 -21.21 -23.88 17.62
N LEU A 330 -21.09 -22.70 18.23
CA LEU A 330 -19.79 -22.09 18.49
C LEU A 330 -19.35 -22.42 19.92
N LEU A 331 -18.21 -23.11 20.03
CA LEU A 331 -17.57 -23.44 21.30
C LEU A 331 -16.32 -22.60 21.51
N SER A 332 -16.14 -22.08 22.73
CA SER A 332 -14.89 -21.49 23.20
C SER A 332 -14.16 -22.53 24.04
N VAL A 333 -12.99 -22.95 23.59
CA VAL A 333 -12.21 -24.05 24.18
C VAL A 333 -10.91 -23.50 24.73
N LEU A 334 -10.63 -23.72 26.01
CA LEU A 334 -9.29 -23.50 26.56
C LEU A 334 -8.38 -24.64 26.10
N VAL A 335 -7.28 -24.28 25.44
CA VAL A 335 -6.22 -25.21 25.03
C VAL A 335 -5.02 -24.95 25.94
N HIS A 336 -4.58 -25.98 26.65
CA HIS A 336 -3.39 -25.89 27.50
C HIS A 336 -2.10 -25.94 26.67
N ALA A 337 -0.99 -25.49 27.23
CA ALA A 337 0.33 -25.51 26.60
C ALA A 337 0.83 -26.90 26.17
N ASP A 338 0.20 -27.99 26.63
CA ASP A 338 0.48 -29.36 26.19
C ASP A 338 -0.43 -29.84 25.04
N GLY A 339 -1.38 -29.01 24.61
CA GLY A 339 -2.34 -29.30 23.54
C GLY A 339 -3.61 -30.00 24.00
N THR A 340 -3.78 -30.24 25.30
CA THR A 340 -5.00 -30.83 25.87
C THR A 340 -6.13 -29.80 25.98
N VAL A 341 -7.36 -30.31 26.02
CA VAL A 341 -8.58 -29.51 26.12
C VAL A 341 -8.94 -29.29 27.59
N GLY A 342 -9.01 -28.02 27.99
CA GLY A 342 -9.53 -27.58 29.28
C GLY A 342 -11.02 -27.26 29.22
N THR A 343 -11.40 -26.09 29.73
CA THR A 343 -12.81 -25.64 29.77
C THR A 343 -13.40 -25.41 28.38
N ILE A 344 -14.58 -25.99 28.13
CA ILE A 344 -15.39 -25.74 26.92
C ILE A 344 -16.64 -24.96 27.32
N THR A 345 -16.85 -23.81 26.69
CA THR A 345 -18.01 -22.95 26.92
C THR A 345 -18.76 -22.72 25.63
N TYR A 346 -20.06 -22.99 25.63
CA TYR A 346 -20.95 -22.66 24.50
C TYR A 346 -21.18 -21.15 24.42
N ASP A 347 -21.07 -20.57 23.22
CA ASP A 347 -21.32 -19.15 22.97
C ASP A 347 -22.71 -18.95 22.32
N PRO A 348 -23.75 -18.61 23.09
CA PRO A 348 -25.10 -18.41 22.56
C PRO A 348 -25.23 -17.19 21.64
N LYS A 349 -24.32 -16.20 21.72
CA LYS A 349 -24.42 -14.97 20.93
C LYS A 349 -24.00 -15.17 19.47
N HIS A 350 -23.13 -16.15 19.23
CA HIS A 350 -22.55 -16.39 17.91
C HIS A 350 -22.88 -17.78 17.35
N SER A 351 -23.66 -18.57 18.08
CA SER A 351 -24.24 -19.83 17.61
C SER A 351 -25.57 -19.57 16.90
N THR A 352 -25.90 -20.38 15.90
CA THR A 352 -27.18 -20.27 15.15
C THR A 352 -28.21 -21.32 15.57
N THR A 353 -27.87 -22.19 16.52
CA THR A 353 -28.78 -23.19 17.11
C THR A 353 -28.72 -23.18 18.63
N THR A 354 -29.85 -23.43 19.28
CA THR A 354 -29.97 -23.62 20.73
C THR A 354 -30.32 -25.06 21.10
N SER A 355 -30.23 -26.00 20.14
CA SER A 355 -30.51 -27.42 20.37
C SER A 355 -29.54 -28.01 21.39
N ALA A 356 -30.08 -28.57 22.48
CA ALA A 356 -29.30 -29.23 23.51
C ALA A 356 -28.53 -30.44 22.95
N ASP A 357 -29.14 -31.18 22.02
CA ASP A 357 -28.55 -32.36 21.41
C ASP A 357 -27.35 -32.00 20.52
N LEU A 358 -27.46 -30.95 19.71
CA LEU A 358 -26.36 -30.47 18.86
C LEU A 358 -25.22 -29.90 19.70
N ILE A 359 -25.53 -29.16 20.76
CA ILE A 359 -24.54 -28.60 21.69
C ILE A 359 -23.80 -29.73 22.41
N ALA A 360 -24.51 -30.75 22.90
CA ALA A 360 -23.91 -31.92 23.55
C ALA A 360 -22.99 -32.68 22.57
N ALA A 361 -23.46 -32.96 21.36
CA ALA A 361 -22.67 -33.67 20.35
C ALA A 361 -21.37 -32.92 19.98
N ALA A 362 -21.44 -31.60 19.78
CA ALA A 362 -20.27 -30.77 19.51
C ALA A 362 -19.31 -30.74 20.71
N THR A 363 -19.84 -30.61 21.92
CA THR A 363 -19.04 -30.55 23.15
C THR A 363 -18.33 -31.88 23.43
N ASP A 364 -19.03 -33.01 23.31
CA ASP A 364 -18.49 -34.34 23.58
C ASP A 364 -17.39 -34.76 22.61
N ALA A 365 -17.53 -34.39 21.33
CA ALA A 365 -16.47 -34.58 20.35
C ALA A 365 -15.25 -33.71 20.66
N THR A 366 -15.48 -32.42 20.95
CA THR A 366 -14.41 -31.45 21.21
C THR A 366 -13.57 -31.83 22.44
N ARG A 367 -14.18 -32.41 23.49
CA ARG A 367 -13.45 -32.92 24.68
C ARG A 367 -12.38 -33.97 24.35
N GLN A 368 -12.55 -34.68 23.26
CA GLN A 368 -11.67 -35.79 22.86
C GLN A 368 -10.61 -35.36 21.83
N TRP A 369 -10.56 -34.07 21.50
CA TRP A 369 -9.58 -33.54 20.56
C TRP A 369 -8.27 -33.17 21.26
N HIS A 370 -7.20 -33.12 20.48
CA HIS A 370 -5.93 -32.50 20.87
C HIS A 370 -5.66 -31.36 19.90
N PHE A 371 -5.30 -30.21 20.45
CA PHE A 371 -5.05 -28.99 19.70
C PHE A 371 -3.55 -28.67 19.72
N ASN A 372 -3.07 -27.97 18.70
CA ASN A 372 -1.75 -27.35 18.78
C ASN A 372 -1.88 -26.05 19.59
N PRO A 373 -1.16 -25.90 20.72
CA PRO A 373 -1.27 -24.72 21.56
C PRO A 373 -0.75 -23.46 20.86
N PRO A 374 -1.27 -22.28 21.21
CA PRO A 374 -0.68 -21.02 20.75
C PRO A 374 0.78 -20.90 21.23
N LEU A 375 1.65 -20.40 20.35
CA LEU A 375 3.06 -20.16 20.66
C LEU A 375 3.28 -18.67 20.96
N GLN A 376 3.99 -18.38 22.06
CA GLN A 376 4.55 -17.07 22.37
C GLN A 376 6.07 -17.21 22.51
N ASP A 377 6.83 -16.48 21.70
CA ASP A 377 8.30 -16.54 21.65
C ASP A 377 8.86 -17.97 21.45
N GLY A 378 8.15 -18.79 20.66
CA GLY A 378 8.52 -20.18 20.39
C GLY A 378 8.21 -21.16 21.53
N LYS A 379 7.57 -20.71 22.62
CA LYS A 379 7.11 -21.56 23.73
C LYS A 379 5.59 -21.71 23.67
N PRO A 380 5.04 -22.92 23.89
CA PRO A 380 3.60 -23.11 23.97
C PRO A 380 3.04 -22.45 25.23
N ILE A 381 1.90 -21.79 25.08
CA ILE A 381 1.16 -21.15 26.16
C ILE A 381 -0.30 -21.59 26.12
N ASP A 382 -1.00 -21.45 27.24
CA ASP A 382 -2.44 -21.64 27.29
C ASP A 382 -3.15 -20.56 26.46
N GLY A 383 -4.22 -20.93 25.76
CA GLY A 383 -5.02 -19.97 25.02
C GLY A 383 -6.38 -20.49 24.58
N TYR A 384 -7.26 -19.57 24.19
CA TYR A 384 -8.62 -19.91 23.80
C TYR A 384 -8.76 -20.10 22.29
N ALA A 385 -9.30 -21.24 21.88
CA ALA A 385 -9.69 -21.54 20.51
C ALA A 385 -11.21 -21.43 20.35
N ARG A 386 -11.67 -20.76 19.29
CA ARG A 386 -13.09 -20.78 18.90
C ARG A 386 -13.31 -21.86 17.86
N VAL A 387 -14.14 -22.85 18.18
CA VAL A 387 -14.49 -23.99 17.33
C VAL A 387 -15.93 -23.82 16.84
N PRO A 388 -16.16 -23.50 15.55
CA PRO A 388 -17.49 -23.58 14.97
C PRO A 388 -17.77 -25.01 14.51
N VAL A 389 -18.86 -25.62 14.98
CA VAL A 389 -19.35 -26.93 14.51
C VAL A 389 -20.69 -26.72 13.82
N GLU A 390 -20.76 -26.93 12.51
CA GLU A 390 -21.96 -26.74 11.71
C GLU A 390 -22.64 -28.07 11.43
N PHE A 391 -23.88 -28.21 11.90
CA PHE A 391 -24.77 -29.32 11.57
C PHE A 391 -25.73 -28.87 10.48
N SER A 392 -25.73 -29.54 9.32
CA SER A 392 -26.65 -29.25 8.22
C SER A 392 -27.41 -30.51 7.79
N LEU A 393 -28.71 -30.35 7.54
CA LEU A 393 -29.56 -31.41 6.97
C LEU A 393 -29.57 -31.40 5.44
N THR A 394 -28.96 -30.39 4.79
CA THR A 394 -28.99 -30.19 3.34
C THR A 394 -27.55 -30.09 2.79
N PRO A 395 -27.18 -30.79 1.70
CA PRO A 395 -25.88 -30.57 1.06
C PRO A 395 -25.83 -29.19 0.40
N LEU A 396 -24.65 -28.56 0.38
CA LEU A 396 -24.39 -27.28 -0.29
C LEU A 396 -24.85 -27.34 -1.76
N SER A 397 -25.82 -26.50 -2.12
CA SER A 397 -26.28 -26.33 -3.51
C SER A 397 -25.17 -25.69 -4.34
N GLY A 398 -24.70 -26.38 -5.39
CA GLY A 398 -23.64 -25.83 -6.25
C GLY A 398 -23.16 -26.67 -7.44
N LYS A 399 -24.05 -27.02 -8.39
CA LYS A 399 -23.90 -26.75 -9.86
C LYS A 399 -25.02 -27.39 -10.70
N ASN A 400 -25.68 -26.55 -11.49
CA ASN A 400 -26.69 -26.86 -12.51
C ASN A 400 -26.13 -27.75 -13.64
N SER A 401 -26.96 -28.68 -14.14
CA SER A 401 -27.51 -28.63 -15.51
C SER A 401 -28.36 -29.88 -15.79
N THR A 402 -29.66 -29.65 -16.02
CA THR A 402 -30.50 -30.31 -17.04
C THR A 402 -29.99 -31.65 -17.60
N GLY A 403 -30.67 -32.71 -17.21
CA GLY A 403 -30.62 -34.02 -17.83
C GLY A 403 -31.98 -34.68 -17.68
N GLU A 404 -32.94 -34.15 -18.42
CA GLU A 404 -34.22 -34.76 -18.72
C GLU A 404 -33.96 -36.20 -19.21
N VAL A 405 -34.40 -37.20 -18.47
CA VAL A 405 -34.54 -38.57 -18.98
C VAL A 405 -35.99 -38.98 -18.79
N GLU A 406 -36.68 -38.80 -19.89
CA GLU A 406 -38.02 -39.25 -20.23
C GLU A 406 -38.25 -40.71 -19.80
N LYS A 407 -39.33 -40.94 -19.04
CA LYS A 407 -39.88 -42.29 -18.83
C LYS A 407 -40.59 -42.72 -20.11
N PRO A 408 -40.43 -43.98 -20.58
CA PRO A 408 -41.23 -44.48 -21.68
C PRO A 408 -42.63 -44.78 -21.16
N SER A 409 -43.65 -44.06 -21.65
CA SER A 409 -45.04 -44.47 -21.49
C SER A 409 -45.50 -45.19 -22.75
N SER A 410 -45.88 -46.44 -22.54
CA SER A 410 -46.55 -47.33 -23.45
C SER A 410 -47.95 -46.85 -23.85
N LYS A 411 -48.36 -47.32 -25.04
CA LYS A 411 -49.69 -47.36 -25.67
C LYS A 411 -50.07 -46.18 -26.55
#